data_AF-A0A433T9G6-F1
#
_entry.id   AF-A0A433T9G6-F1
#
_cell.length_a   1.000
_cell.length_b   1.000
_cell.length_c   1.000
_cell.angle_alpha   90.00
_cell.angle_beta   90.00
_cell.angle_gamma   90.00
#
_symmetry.space_group_name_H-M   'P 1'
#
loop_
_entity.id
_entity.type
_entity.pdbx_description
1 polymer ?
#
loop_
_entity_poly.entity_id
_entity_poly.type
_entity_poly.pdbx_seq_one_letter_code
_entity_poly.pdbx_strand_id
1 'polypeptide(L)'
;MAIMENKASSSFCVILFVFYFTSCSFQTVRALRSNIDVFDISEENLVSNSHINSVRSKRSADVTDIEGDDEQTCKLQLMEFKEARDSLENGERLEETFVFANESKFNLMLAWASQDDSGALLVLTTHDEYPKASSTVWRSTNHGRNWTNINNLVKNKVFRKNDGLQRNPHDPKLVYLISGDHELFVTDTSGADWRSVSIAQSSEDEKFTYIEDTLEFHPDADFYNYVAVVSNKRELHVTYDNFIHTKAIQKKVHAVKWGTAESKSEECLYVTVGEFANPFLTLLG
;
A
#
# COMPACT_ATOMS: atom_id res chain seq x y z
N MET A 1 29.42 50.71 36.43
CA MET A 1 30.28 51.85 36.05
C MET A 1 31.27 51.35 35.01
N ALA A 2 31.02 51.68 33.74
CA ALA A 2 31.96 51.83 32.62
C ALA A 2 31.12 51.74 31.34
N ILE A 3 30.81 52.93 30.84
CA ILE A 3 30.19 53.23 29.55
C ILE A 3 31.30 53.15 28.50
N MET A 4 31.09 52.46 27.39
CA MET A 4 31.64 52.89 26.10
C MET A 4 30.64 52.61 24.99
N GLU A 5 30.10 53.70 24.49
CA GLU A 5 29.44 53.84 23.20
C GLU A 5 30.42 53.49 22.07
N ASN A 6 29.91 52.92 20.98
CA ASN A 6 30.47 53.24 19.67
C ASN A 6 29.38 53.24 18.60
N LYS A 7 29.11 54.45 18.10
CA LYS A 7 28.33 54.75 16.91
C LYS A 7 29.16 54.40 15.67
N ALA A 8 28.58 53.65 14.75
CA ALA A 8 28.99 53.70 13.34
C ALA A 8 27.74 53.69 12.46
N SER A 9 27.57 54.80 11.73
CA SER A 9 26.56 55.00 10.72
C SER A 9 26.84 54.15 9.48
N SER A 10 25.79 53.60 8.87
CA SER A 10 25.85 53.12 7.49
C SER A 10 24.47 53.24 6.84
N SER A 11 24.15 54.45 6.39
CA SER A 11 23.19 54.70 5.32
C SER A 11 23.77 54.17 4.02
N PHE A 12 23.25 53.06 3.47
CA PHE A 12 23.31 52.70 2.04
C PHE A 12 22.67 51.31 1.83
N CYS A 13 21.33 51.21 1.79
CA CYS A 13 20.66 50.00 1.28
C CYS A 13 19.16 50.21 1.00
N VAL A 14 18.80 51.14 0.09
CA VAL A 14 17.37 51.33 -0.29
C VAL A 14 17.14 51.33 -1.81
N ILE A 15 18.16 51.06 -2.64
CA ILE A 15 17.97 51.07 -4.10
C ILE A 15 18.48 49.77 -4.72
N LEU A 16 17.87 48.65 -4.35
CA LEU A 16 17.99 47.39 -5.11
C LEU A 16 16.84 46.39 -4.88
N PHE A 17 15.65 46.87 -4.52
CA PHE A 17 14.48 46.01 -4.29
C PHE A 17 13.32 46.22 -5.28
N VAL A 18 13.46 47.10 -6.28
CA VAL A 18 12.34 47.49 -7.17
C VAL A 18 12.42 46.88 -8.58
N PHE A 19 13.49 46.16 -8.94
CA PHE A 19 13.62 45.53 -10.27
C PHE A 19 13.46 44.00 -10.31
N TYR A 20 13.08 43.35 -9.20
CA TYR A 20 12.82 41.90 -9.15
C TYR A 20 11.34 41.50 -9.10
N PHE A 21 10.41 42.42 -9.39
CA PHE A 21 8.96 42.15 -9.28
C PHE A 21 8.16 42.25 -10.60
N THR A 22 8.79 42.36 -11.76
CA THR A 22 8.09 42.48 -13.06
C THR A 22 8.59 41.49 -14.11
N SER A 23 8.86 40.26 -13.70
CA SER A 23 8.82 39.10 -14.60
C SER A 23 7.84 38.08 -14.04
N CYS A 24 6.59 38.51 -13.84
CA CYS A 24 5.46 37.58 -13.78
C CYS A 24 5.24 37.10 -15.22
N SER A 25 6.13 36.21 -15.65
CA SER A 25 5.99 35.48 -16.90
C SER A 25 4.61 34.84 -16.85
N PHE A 26 3.72 35.26 -17.73
CA PHE A 26 2.51 34.52 -18.07
C PHE A 26 2.95 33.16 -18.62
N GLN A 27 3.32 32.23 -17.74
CA GLN A 27 3.38 30.83 -18.09
C GLN A 27 1.94 30.45 -18.40
N THR A 28 1.69 30.29 -19.70
CA THR A 28 0.46 29.68 -20.18
C THR A 28 0.38 28.32 -19.51
N VAL A 29 -0.49 28.21 -18.51
CA VAL A 29 -0.86 26.93 -17.91
C VAL A 29 -1.42 26.09 -19.06
N ARG A 30 -0.56 25.28 -19.68
CA ARG A 30 -1.02 24.27 -20.62
C ARG A 30 -1.86 23.32 -19.78
N ALA A 31 -3.18 23.38 -19.98
CA ALA A 31 -4.09 22.43 -19.38
C ALA A 31 -3.60 21.02 -19.73
N LEU A 32 -3.08 20.31 -18.74
CA LEU A 32 -2.74 18.90 -18.88
C LEU A 32 -4.07 18.18 -19.19
N ARG A 33 -4.18 17.65 -20.41
CA ARG A 33 -5.32 16.81 -20.78
C ARG A 33 -5.04 15.40 -20.26
N SER A 34 -5.79 14.98 -19.26
CA SER A 34 -5.85 13.58 -18.86
C SER A 34 -6.97 12.88 -19.62
N ASN A 35 -6.70 11.67 -20.12
CA ASN A 35 -7.72 10.80 -20.70
C ASN A 35 -8.03 9.66 -19.72
N ILE A 36 -9.25 9.13 -19.78
CA ILE A 36 -9.65 7.93 -19.05
C ILE A 36 -9.83 6.83 -20.07
N ASP A 37 -9.06 5.78 -19.91
CA ASP A 37 -9.13 4.54 -20.67
C ASP A 37 -9.86 3.49 -19.84
N VAL A 38 -10.68 2.66 -20.48
CA VAL A 38 -11.38 1.54 -19.83
C VAL A 38 -10.94 0.24 -20.50
N PHE A 39 -10.43 -0.68 -19.67
CA PHE A 39 -10.03 -2.02 -20.09
C PHE A 39 -11.05 -3.03 -19.57
N ASP A 40 -11.51 -3.92 -20.44
CA ASP A 40 -12.31 -5.08 -20.05
C ASP A 40 -11.38 -6.29 -19.96
N ILE A 41 -11.43 -6.97 -18.82
CA ILE A 41 -10.56 -8.10 -18.53
C ILE A 41 -10.88 -9.30 -19.42
N SER A 42 -12.14 -9.47 -19.82
CA SER A 42 -12.58 -10.62 -20.61
C SER A 42 -11.96 -10.67 -22.01
N GLU A 43 -11.55 -9.52 -22.55
CA GLU A 43 -11.00 -9.43 -23.91
C GLU A 43 -9.51 -9.05 -23.97
N GLU A 44 -8.84 -8.77 -22.84
CA GLU A 44 -7.49 -8.15 -22.77
C GLU A 44 -7.32 -6.92 -23.71
N ASN A 45 -8.43 -6.30 -24.14
CA ASN A 45 -8.45 -5.27 -25.16
C ASN A 45 -9.00 -3.95 -24.60
N LEU A 46 -8.50 -2.84 -25.15
CA LEU A 46 -9.01 -1.51 -24.86
C LEU A 46 -10.43 -1.39 -25.44
N VAL A 47 -11.43 -1.28 -24.57
CA VAL A 47 -12.84 -1.31 -25.01
C VAL A 47 -13.33 0.07 -25.46
N SER A 48 -12.90 1.15 -24.81
CA SER A 48 -13.23 2.51 -25.28
C SER A 48 -12.43 3.62 -24.59
N ASN A 49 -12.25 4.74 -25.30
CA ASN A 49 -11.90 6.04 -24.72
C ASN A 49 -13.20 6.79 -24.42
N SER A 50 -13.76 6.63 -23.23
CA SER A 50 -15.00 7.30 -22.84
C SER A 50 -14.76 8.36 -21.77
N HIS A 51 -15.43 9.50 -21.90
CA HIS A 51 -15.48 10.51 -20.85
C HIS A 51 -16.55 10.10 -19.85
N ILE A 52 -16.11 9.54 -18.72
CA ILE A 52 -17.00 9.18 -17.62
C ILE A 52 -17.07 10.35 -16.65
N ASN A 53 -18.28 10.86 -16.42
CA ASN A 53 -18.52 11.83 -15.36
C ASN A 53 -18.58 11.07 -14.03
N SER A 54 -17.64 11.37 -13.13
CA SER A 54 -17.62 10.81 -11.77
C SER A 54 -18.86 11.27 -10.99
N VAL A 55 -19.78 10.34 -10.72
CA VAL A 55 -20.91 10.56 -9.81
C VAL A 55 -20.60 9.88 -8.49
N ARG A 56 -20.29 10.67 -7.47
CA ARG A 56 -20.02 10.16 -6.12
C ARG A 56 -21.34 9.96 -5.37
N SER A 57 -21.84 8.74 -5.37
CA SER A 57 -22.95 8.37 -4.47
C SER A 57 -22.44 8.24 -3.05
N LYS A 58 -23.12 8.87 -2.08
CA LYS A 58 -22.82 8.67 -0.65
C LYS A 58 -23.38 7.31 -0.24
N ARG A 59 -22.53 6.45 0.35
CA ARG A 59 -22.99 5.21 1.00
C ARG A 59 -24.02 5.56 2.08
N SER A 60 -25.23 5.01 1.97
CA SER A 60 -26.16 4.90 3.11
C SER A 60 -25.54 3.90 4.07
N ALA A 61 -25.39 4.29 5.33
CA ALA A 61 -25.03 3.35 6.39
C ALA A 61 -26.29 2.57 6.77
N ASP A 62 -26.66 1.61 5.93
CA ASP A 62 -27.68 0.63 6.31
C ASP A 62 -26.98 -0.33 7.28
N VAL A 63 -27.08 0.01 8.56
CA VAL A 63 -26.80 -0.89 9.67
C VAL A 63 -27.86 -1.97 9.60
N THR A 64 -27.51 -3.12 9.04
CA THR A 64 -28.31 -4.33 9.19
C THR A 64 -28.14 -4.79 10.63
N ASP A 65 -29.10 -4.47 11.49
CA ASP A 65 -29.29 -5.14 12.76
C ASP A 65 -29.61 -6.61 12.48
N ILE A 66 -28.59 -7.47 12.58
CA ILE A 66 -28.77 -8.92 12.52
C ILE A 66 -29.26 -9.34 13.92
N GLU A 67 -30.53 -9.10 14.22
CA GLU A 67 -31.22 -9.79 15.31
C GLU A 67 -31.55 -11.21 14.84
N GLY A 68 -30.55 -12.09 14.93
CA GLY A 68 -30.72 -13.53 14.77
C GLY A 68 -31.30 -14.14 16.05
N ASP A 69 -32.62 -14.11 16.18
CA ASP A 69 -33.35 -14.84 17.20
C ASP A 69 -33.16 -16.36 16.99
N ASP A 70 -32.47 -16.98 17.96
CA ASP A 70 -32.30 -18.44 18.18
C ASP A 70 -31.15 -19.18 17.50
N GLU A 71 -29.96 -18.58 17.45
CA GLU A 71 -28.75 -19.28 16.99
C GLU A 71 -27.96 -19.89 18.16
N GLN A 72 -27.97 -21.22 18.27
CA GLN A 72 -27.18 -22.00 19.24
C GLN A 72 -25.71 -21.53 19.34
N THR A 73 -25.15 -21.05 18.24
CA THR A 73 -23.82 -20.44 18.13
C THR A 73 -23.65 -19.25 19.08
N CYS A 74 -24.63 -18.34 19.15
CA CYS A 74 -24.58 -17.18 20.04
C CYS A 74 -24.61 -17.61 21.52
N LYS A 75 -25.40 -18.64 21.85
CA LYS A 75 -25.42 -19.21 23.21
C LYS A 75 -24.08 -19.85 23.58
N LEU A 76 -23.43 -20.55 22.66
CA LEU A 76 -22.10 -21.13 22.86
C LEU A 76 -21.03 -20.03 23.04
N GLN A 77 -21.01 -19.02 22.17
CA GLN A 77 -20.10 -17.87 22.30
C GLN A 77 -20.31 -17.12 23.63
N LEU A 78 -21.55 -16.95 24.06
CA LEU A 78 -21.87 -16.33 25.35
C LEU A 78 -21.38 -17.19 26.52
N MET A 79 -21.45 -18.52 26.43
CA MET A 79 -20.91 -19.42 27.45
C MET A 79 -19.37 -19.34 27.48
N GLU A 80 -18.70 -19.41 26.34
CA GLU A 80 -17.23 -19.25 26.26
C GLU A 80 -16.77 -17.91 26.82
N PHE A 81 -17.48 -16.82 26.49
CA PHE A 81 -17.17 -15.49 27.01
C PHE A 81 -17.38 -15.40 28.52
N LYS A 82 -18.45 -16.02 29.05
CA LYS A 82 -18.69 -16.09 30.50
C LYS A 82 -17.59 -16.86 31.20
N GLU A 83 -17.20 -18.02 30.67
CA GLU A 83 -16.11 -18.83 31.24
C GLU A 83 -14.80 -18.03 31.26
N ALA A 84 -14.43 -17.38 30.15
CA ALA A 84 -13.23 -16.54 30.08
C ALA A 84 -13.28 -15.36 31.06
N ARG A 85 -14.44 -14.72 31.21
CA ARG A 85 -14.64 -13.65 32.18
C ARG A 85 -14.53 -14.15 33.62
N ASP A 86 -15.17 -15.27 33.95
CA ASP A 86 -15.13 -15.84 35.30
C ASP A 86 -13.70 -16.30 35.64
N SER A 87 -12.92 -16.76 34.66
CA SER A 87 -11.50 -17.09 34.80
C SER A 87 -10.65 -15.83 35.11
N LEU A 88 -10.92 -14.71 34.43
CA LEU A 88 -10.32 -13.41 34.74
C LEU A 88 -10.65 -12.92 36.16
N GLU A 89 -11.90 -13.08 36.62
CA GLU A 89 -12.32 -12.72 37.99
C GLU A 89 -11.57 -13.53 39.06
N ASN A 90 -11.15 -14.76 38.72
CA ASN A 90 -10.32 -15.61 39.57
C ASN A 90 -8.82 -15.30 39.49
N GLY A 91 -8.43 -14.25 38.76
CA GLY A 91 -7.05 -13.77 38.66
C GLY A 91 -6.22 -14.45 37.57
N GLU A 92 -6.85 -15.24 36.70
CA GLU A 92 -6.18 -15.68 35.46
C GLU A 92 -5.97 -14.47 34.53
N ARG A 93 -4.96 -14.55 33.67
CA ARG A 93 -4.71 -13.54 32.63
C ARG A 93 -4.97 -14.17 31.29
N LEU A 94 -5.85 -13.57 30.49
CA LEU A 94 -6.00 -13.90 29.06
C LEU A 94 -4.82 -13.39 28.22
N GLU A 95 -3.96 -12.57 28.82
CA GLU A 95 -2.81 -11.97 28.15
C GLU A 95 -1.65 -12.95 28.09
N GLU A 96 -1.38 -13.45 26.89
CA GLU A 96 -0.10 -14.06 26.56
C GLU A 96 0.86 -12.99 26.06
N THR A 97 2.08 -12.99 26.59
CA THR A 97 3.10 -11.98 26.28
C THR A 97 4.23 -12.62 25.49
N PHE A 98 4.47 -12.14 24.28
CA PHE A 98 5.68 -12.40 23.53
C PHE A 98 6.54 -11.13 23.46
N VAL A 99 7.81 -11.24 23.80
CA VAL A 99 8.76 -10.14 23.71
C VAL A 99 9.68 -10.35 22.52
N PHE A 100 9.63 -9.43 21.56
CA PHE A 100 10.59 -9.38 20.44
C PHE A 100 11.96 -8.93 20.97
N ALA A 101 12.72 -9.86 21.55
CA ALA A 101 14.03 -9.58 22.11
C ALA A 101 14.99 -9.10 21.00
N ASN A 102 15.80 -8.07 21.31
CA ASN A 102 16.74 -7.45 20.38
C ASN A 102 16.11 -6.85 19.11
N GLU A 103 14.82 -6.51 19.16
CA GLU A 103 14.17 -5.75 18.10
C GLU A 103 14.21 -4.25 18.45
N SER A 104 14.96 -3.47 17.66
CA SER A 104 15.13 -2.01 17.84
C SER A 104 14.51 -1.19 16.72
N LYS A 105 13.88 -1.83 15.72
CA LYS A 105 13.28 -1.16 14.58
C LYS A 105 11.97 -0.50 15.00
N PHE A 106 11.75 0.75 14.60
CA PHE A 106 10.64 1.58 15.08
C PHE A 106 9.39 1.53 14.20
N ASN A 107 9.50 1.06 12.95
CA ASN A 107 8.33 0.85 12.09
C ASN A 107 7.85 -0.59 12.26
N LEU A 108 6.54 -0.75 12.45
CA LEU A 108 5.88 -2.04 12.59
C LEU A 108 4.62 -2.07 11.71
N MET A 109 4.48 -3.14 10.94
CA MET A 109 3.28 -3.48 10.19
C MET A 109 2.82 -4.86 10.62
N LEU A 110 1.52 -5.06 10.77
CA LEU A 110 0.93 -6.34 11.15
C LEU A 110 -0.16 -6.73 10.15
N ALA A 111 -0.20 -8.01 9.79
CA ALA A 111 -1.25 -8.58 8.96
C ALA A 111 -1.73 -9.91 9.52
N TRP A 112 -3.05 -10.08 9.58
CA TRP A 112 -3.67 -11.40 9.73
C TRP A 112 -3.44 -12.18 8.45
N ALA A 113 -2.93 -13.39 8.56
CA ALA A 113 -2.53 -14.21 7.42
C ALA A 113 -3.34 -15.51 7.32
N SER A 114 -4.51 -15.58 7.96
CA SER A 114 -5.35 -16.80 8.07
C SER A 114 -6.79 -16.51 7.70
N GLN A 115 -7.44 -17.48 7.04
CA GLN A 115 -8.86 -17.41 6.66
C GLN A 115 -9.76 -18.08 7.71
N ASP A 116 -9.15 -18.96 8.49
CA ASP A 116 -9.70 -19.79 9.53
C ASP A 116 -9.11 -19.38 10.89
N ASP A 117 -9.56 -20.02 11.97
CA ASP A 117 -9.01 -19.84 13.32
C ASP A 117 -7.60 -20.42 13.50
N SER A 118 -6.86 -20.61 12.41
CA SER A 118 -5.45 -21.04 12.44
C SER A 118 -4.53 -20.00 13.07
N GLY A 119 -5.01 -18.75 13.23
CA GLY A 119 -4.32 -17.72 14.00
C GLY A 119 -2.99 -17.28 13.40
N ALA A 120 -2.82 -17.46 12.10
CA ALA A 120 -1.62 -17.03 11.42
C ALA A 120 -1.55 -15.51 11.38
N LEU A 121 -0.43 -14.96 11.80
CA LEU A 121 -0.13 -13.53 11.81
C LEU A 121 1.27 -13.30 11.23
N LEU A 122 1.44 -12.18 10.56
CA LEU A 122 2.72 -11.67 10.11
C LEU A 122 2.98 -10.30 10.73
N VAL A 123 4.21 -10.09 11.18
CA VAL A 123 4.70 -8.80 11.65
C VAL A 123 5.96 -8.46 10.88
N LEU A 124 5.96 -7.30 10.24
CA LEU A 124 7.13 -6.71 9.61
C LEU A 124 7.62 -5.56 10.48
N THR A 125 8.88 -5.61 10.89
CA THR A 125 9.57 -4.49 11.53
C THR A 125 10.63 -3.94 10.58
N THR A 126 10.75 -2.62 10.47
CA THR A 126 11.69 -1.97 9.53
C THR A 126 12.37 -0.76 10.16
N HIS A 127 13.66 -0.61 9.88
CA HIS A 127 14.42 0.63 10.06
C HIS A 127 15.00 0.98 8.69
N ASP A 128 14.53 2.07 8.07
CA ASP A 128 14.90 2.43 6.68
C ASP A 128 16.03 3.47 6.58
N GLU A 129 16.85 3.59 7.63
CA GLU A 129 17.93 4.57 7.65
C GLU A 129 19.20 4.00 7.02
N TYR A 130 19.57 4.49 5.85
CA TYR A 130 20.83 4.13 5.21
C TYR A 130 22.03 4.65 6.03
N PRO A 131 23.09 3.85 6.24
CA PRO A 131 23.37 2.52 5.68
C PRO A 131 22.91 1.34 6.58
N LYS A 132 22.22 1.62 7.68
CA LYS A 132 21.79 0.61 8.67
C LYS A 132 20.41 0.04 8.38
N ALA A 133 19.94 0.16 7.14
CA ALA A 133 18.61 -0.24 6.76
C ALA A 133 18.46 -1.76 7.00
N SER A 134 17.42 -2.15 7.73
CA SER A 134 17.18 -3.54 8.10
C SER A 134 15.71 -3.80 8.33
N SER A 135 15.28 -5.03 8.10
CA SER A 135 13.92 -5.48 8.38
C SER A 135 13.90 -6.84 9.07
N THR A 136 12.82 -7.12 9.79
CA THR A 136 12.54 -8.46 10.31
C THR A 136 11.09 -8.85 10.08
N VAL A 137 10.89 -10.03 9.50
CA VAL A 137 9.58 -10.63 9.27
C VAL A 137 9.40 -11.74 10.29
N TRP A 138 8.38 -11.59 11.10
CA TRP A 138 7.96 -12.54 12.12
C TRP A 138 6.66 -13.20 11.72
N ARG A 139 6.53 -14.48 12.02
CA ARG A 139 5.32 -15.26 11.78
C ARG A 139 4.85 -15.96 13.04
N SER A 140 3.55 -15.87 13.30
CA SER A 140 2.84 -16.70 14.27
C SER A 140 1.89 -17.66 13.57
N THR A 141 1.56 -18.77 14.23
CA THR A 141 0.56 -19.78 13.80
C THR A 141 -0.40 -20.15 14.93
N ASN A 142 -0.44 -19.30 15.95
CA ASN A 142 -1.17 -19.57 17.17
C ASN A 142 -1.65 -18.26 17.81
N HIS A 143 -2.22 -17.36 16.99
CA HIS A 143 -2.83 -16.11 17.45
C HIS A 143 -1.86 -15.16 18.15
N GLY A 144 -0.57 -15.20 17.78
CA GLY A 144 0.43 -14.27 18.30
C GLY A 144 1.04 -14.68 19.63
N ARG A 145 0.73 -15.88 20.13
CA ARG A 145 1.31 -16.42 21.35
C ARG A 145 2.81 -16.68 21.21
N ASN A 146 3.20 -17.29 20.08
CA ASN A 146 4.60 -17.53 19.72
C ASN A 146 4.91 -16.97 18.33
N TRP A 147 6.14 -16.50 18.15
CA TRP A 147 6.62 -15.94 16.88
C TRP A 147 7.93 -16.59 16.46
N THR A 148 8.08 -16.78 15.16
CA THR A 148 9.32 -17.25 14.53
C THR A 148 9.80 -16.20 13.53
N ASN A 149 11.10 -15.87 13.56
CA ASN A 149 11.72 -15.04 12.55
C ASN A 149 11.87 -15.85 11.25
N ILE A 150 11.32 -15.34 10.15
CA ILE A 150 11.28 -16.00 8.84
C ILE A 150 12.04 -15.21 7.76
N ASN A 151 12.97 -14.33 8.15
CA ASN A 151 13.75 -13.51 7.21
C ASN A 151 14.47 -14.32 6.12
N ASN A 152 14.92 -15.54 6.45
CA ASN A 152 15.58 -16.43 5.50
C ASN A 152 14.67 -16.82 4.33
N LEU A 153 13.36 -16.95 4.56
CA LEU A 153 12.38 -17.29 3.51
C LEU A 153 12.21 -16.14 2.50
N VAL A 154 12.49 -14.92 2.94
CA VAL A 154 12.39 -13.70 2.13
C VAL A 154 13.76 -13.07 1.85
N LYS A 155 14.78 -13.95 1.77
CA LYS A 155 16.16 -13.62 1.36
C LYS A 155 16.82 -12.50 2.19
N ASN A 156 16.41 -12.32 3.44
CA ASN A 156 16.92 -11.28 4.35
C ASN A 156 16.87 -9.86 3.76
N LYS A 157 15.87 -9.56 2.92
CA LYS A 157 15.71 -8.23 2.32
C LYS A 157 15.29 -7.19 3.35
N VAL A 158 15.56 -5.93 3.00
CA VAL A 158 14.96 -4.78 3.67
C VAL A 158 13.64 -4.49 2.97
N PHE A 159 12.57 -4.25 3.72
CA PHE A 159 11.24 -3.96 3.21
C PHE A 159 10.87 -2.50 3.38
N ARG A 160 9.90 -2.03 2.58
CA ARG A 160 9.42 -0.66 2.69
C ARG A 160 8.68 -0.44 4.02
N LYS A 161 8.76 0.77 4.54
CA LYS A 161 8.11 1.14 5.81
C LYS A 161 6.62 1.49 5.71
N ASN A 162 6.13 1.87 4.52
CA ASN A 162 4.76 2.38 4.35
C ASN A 162 3.82 1.33 3.78
N ASP A 163 4.33 0.50 2.88
CA ASP A 163 3.59 -0.41 2.00
C ASP A 163 4.32 -1.76 1.83
N GLY A 164 5.29 -2.04 2.70
CA GLY A 164 6.15 -3.21 2.60
C GLY A 164 5.47 -4.52 2.98
N LEU A 165 4.30 -4.47 3.65
CA LEU A 165 3.45 -5.62 3.98
C LEU A 165 2.00 -5.31 3.59
N GLN A 166 1.46 -6.04 2.63
CA GLN A 166 0.09 -5.85 2.13
C GLN A 166 -0.63 -7.21 2.12
N ARG A 167 -1.84 -7.25 2.67
CA ARG A 167 -2.68 -8.44 2.71
C ARG A 167 -3.78 -8.31 1.65
N ASN A 168 -4.07 -9.39 0.94
CA ASN A 168 -5.25 -9.43 0.09
C ASN A 168 -6.53 -9.29 0.94
N PRO A 169 -7.46 -8.39 0.56
CA PRO A 169 -8.67 -8.16 1.36
C PRO A 169 -9.62 -9.36 1.40
N HIS A 170 -9.61 -10.22 0.37
CA HIS A 170 -10.57 -11.30 0.18
C HIS A 170 -10.00 -12.69 0.51
N ASP A 171 -8.69 -12.89 0.35
CA ASP A 171 -8.00 -14.10 0.80
C ASP A 171 -6.85 -13.75 1.75
N PRO A 172 -7.04 -13.81 3.08
CA PRO A 172 -5.99 -13.48 4.04
C PRO A 172 -4.75 -14.37 3.95
N LYS A 173 -4.79 -15.55 3.30
CA LYS A 173 -3.58 -16.37 3.09
C LYS A 173 -2.64 -15.74 2.07
N LEU A 174 -3.17 -14.88 1.19
CA LEU A 174 -2.42 -14.12 0.20
C LEU A 174 -1.84 -12.85 0.82
N VAL A 175 -0.51 -12.85 0.98
CA VAL A 175 0.23 -11.72 1.53
C VAL A 175 1.41 -11.37 0.61
N TYR A 176 1.66 -10.07 0.52
CA TYR A 176 2.64 -9.46 -0.34
C TYR A 176 3.65 -8.69 0.51
N LEU A 177 4.93 -8.91 0.24
CA LEU A 177 5.99 -8.07 0.78
C LEU A 177 6.71 -7.33 -0.34
N ILE A 178 6.92 -6.02 -0.17
CA ILE A 178 7.62 -5.20 -1.15
C ILE A 178 8.94 -4.73 -0.56
N SER A 179 10.04 -5.21 -1.13
CA SER A 179 11.36 -4.86 -0.66
C SER A 179 11.73 -3.41 -1.00
N GLY A 180 12.75 -2.88 -0.31
CA GLY A 180 13.32 -1.56 -0.58
C GLY A 180 14.05 -1.50 -1.92
N ASP A 181 14.55 -2.64 -2.43
CA ASP A 181 15.03 -2.79 -3.80
C ASP A 181 13.94 -3.22 -4.79
N HIS A 182 12.67 -3.15 -4.36
CA HIS A 182 11.47 -3.31 -5.17
C HIS A 182 11.21 -4.70 -5.77
N GLU A 183 11.83 -5.73 -5.23
CA GLU A 183 11.45 -7.14 -5.44
C GLU A 183 10.13 -7.41 -4.70
N LEU A 184 9.18 -8.07 -5.37
CA LEU A 184 7.92 -8.48 -4.78
C LEU A 184 8.06 -9.91 -4.24
N PHE A 185 7.65 -10.15 -3.01
CA PHE A 185 7.50 -11.50 -2.47
C PHE A 185 6.02 -11.79 -2.24
N VAL A 186 5.59 -12.98 -2.64
CA VAL A 186 4.19 -13.42 -2.52
C VAL A 186 4.14 -14.74 -1.77
N THR A 187 3.18 -14.86 -0.87
CA THR A 187 2.79 -16.12 -0.22
C THR A 187 1.30 -16.34 -0.39
N ASP A 188 0.90 -17.59 -0.57
CA ASP A 188 -0.47 -18.11 -0.54
C ASP A 188 -0.64 -19.16 0.58
N THR A 189 0.38 -19.31 1.43
CA THR A 189 0.47 -20.30 2.51
C THR A 189 0.56 -19.65 3.88
N SER A 190 -0.04 -18.46 4.04
CA SER A 190 -0.01 -17.74 5.32
C SER A 190 1.41 -17.43 5.79
N GLY A 191 2.34 -17.20 4.86
CA GLY A 191 3.75 -16.95 5.12
C GLY A 191 4.60 -18.17 5.48
N ALA A 192 4.09 -19.40 5.29
CA ALA A 192 4.88 -20.62 5.45
C ALA A 192 5.96 -20.74 4.37
N ASP A 193 5.62 -20.39 3.13
CA ASP A 193 6.50 -20.35 1.98
C ASP A 193 6.33 -19.05 1.19
N TRP A 194 7.40 -18.60 0.54
CA TRP A 194 7.42 -17.35 -0.23
C TRP A 194 8.09 -17.56 -1.59
N ARG A 195 7.55 -16.91 -2.62
CA ARG A 195 8.19 -16.79 -3.93
C ARG A 195 8.50 -15.33 -4.24
N SER A 196 9.63 -15.08 -4.87
CA SER A 196 9.98 -13.76 -5.39
C SER A 196 9.48 -13.58 -6.82
N VAL A 197 8.95 -12.41 -7.13
CA VAL A 197 8.52 -11.98 -8.45
C VAL A 197 9.29 -10.72 -8.84
N SER A 198 9.86 -10.75 -10.04
CA SER A 198 10.39 -9.54 -10.67
C SER A 198 9.33 -8.99 -11.62
N ILE A 199 8.80 -7.81 -11.31
CA ILE A 199 7.89 -7.07 -12.21
C ILE A 199 8.68 -6.35 -13.31
N ALA A 200 10.01 -6.25 -13.14
CA ALA A 200 10.92 -5.59 -14.06
C ALA A 200 11.84 -6.58 -14.76
N GLN A 201 11.94 -6.43 -16.08
CA GLN A 201 13.03 -6.97 -16.87
C GLN A 201 13.95 -5.81 -17.20
N SER A 202 15.21 -5.85 -16.75
CA SER A 202 16.23 -4.93 -17.25
C SER A 202 16.64 -5.42 -18.65
N SER A 203 16.38 -4.63 -19.69
CA SER A 203 17.31 -4.61 -20.81
C SER A 203 18.56 -3.84 -20.36
N GLU A 204 19.74 -4.26 -20.81
CA GLU A 204 21.05 -3.77 -20.34
C GLU A 204 21.23 -2.24 -20.42
N ASP A 205 20.37 -1.54 -21.16
CA ASP A 205 20.46 -0.11 -21.43
C ASP A 205 19.34 0.76 -20.81
N GLU A 206 18.35 0.18 -20.13
CA GLU A 206 17.22 0.94 -19.57
C GLU A 206 17.23 1.07 -18.04
N LYS A 207 16.81 2.24 -17.54
CA LYS A 207 16.51 2.48 -16.12
C LYS A 207 15.65 1.33 -15.57
N PHE A 208 15.99 0.82 -14.38
CA PHE A 208 15.23 -0.22 -13.70
C PHE A 208 13.77 0.18 -13.52
N THR A 209 12.86 -0.65 -14.03
CA THR A 209 11.43 -0.58 -13.69
C THR A 209 11.27 -1.11 -12.26
N TYR A 210 10.39 -0.53 -11.47
CA TYR A 210 10.06 -1.02 -10.14
C TYR A 210 8.68 -0.58 -9.69
N ILE A 211 8.10 -1.28 -8.71
CA ILE A 211 6.83 -0.88 -8.09
C ILE A 211 6.99 0.49 -7.45
N GLU A 212 6.24 1.51 -7.85
CA GLU A 212 6.26 2.82 -7.19
C GLU A 212 5.11 2.92 -6.17
N ASP A 213 3.92 2.49 -6.58
CA ASP A 213 2.68 2.65 -5.82
C ASP A 213 2.29 1.37 -5.04
N THR A 214 1.30 1.50 -4.16
CA THR A 214 0.68 0.36 -3.45
C THR A 214 -0.02 -0.60 -4.41
N LEU A 215 -0.22 -1.85 -4.01
CA LEU A 215 -0.99 -2.80 -4.81
C LEU A 215 -2.48 -2.41 -4.77
N GLU A 216 -3.13 -2.41 -5.93
CA GLU A 216 -4.56 -2.19 -6.06
C GLU A 216 -5.25 -3.53 -6.23
N PHE A 217 -5.83 -4.03 -5.14
CA PHE A 217 -6.62 -5.26 -5.13
C PHE A 217 -8.00 -5.03 -5.73
N HIS A 218 -8.51 -6.03 -6.44
CA HIS A 218 -9.91 -6.03 -6.85
C HIS A 218 -10.84 -5.96 -5.62
N PRO A 219 -11.91 -5.14 -5.65
CA PRO A 219 -12.80 -4.94 -4.50
C PRO A 219 -13.84 -6.05 -4.30
N ASP A 220 -14.02 -6.91 -5.30
CA ASP A 220 -14.93 -8.05 -5.26
C ASP A 220 -14.15 -9.36 -5.01
N ALA A 221 -14.71 -10.21 -4.15
CA ALA A 221 -14.11 -11.45 -3.68
C ALA A 221 -13.99 -12.51 -4.79
N ASP A 222 -14.87 -12.49 -5.78
CA ASP A 222 -14.81 -13.45 -6.90
C ASP A 222 -13.54 -13.26 -7.76
N PHE A 223 -12.93 -12.07 -7.68
CA PHE A 223 -11.71 -11.70 -8.39
C PHE A 223 -10.55 -11.46 -7.42
N TYR A 224 -10.51 -12.17 -6.29
CA TYR A 224 -9.49 -12.00 -5.26
C TYR A 224 -8.05 -12.11 -5.80
N ASN A 225 -7.82 -12.86 -6.89
CA ASN A 225 -6.53 -13.04 -7.54
C ASN A 225 -6.11 -11.89 -8.48
N TYR A 226 -6.97 -10.88 -8.66
CA TYR A 226 -6.74 -9.77 -9.58
C TYR A 226 -6.08 -8.61 -8.85
N VAL A 227 -4.90 -8.24 -9.32
CA VAL A 227 -4.09 -7.17 -8.71
C VAL A 227 -3.50 -6.29 -9.79
N ALA A 228 -3.60 -4.98 -9.58
CA ALA A 228 -3.00 -3.96 -10.43
C ALA A 228 -1.90 -3.22 -9.65
N VAL A 229 -0.85 -2.79 -10.37
CA VAL A 229 0.22 -1.98 -9.79
C VAL A 229 0.83 -1.06 -10.85
N VAL A 230 1.15 0.17 -10.43
CA VAL A 230 1.80 1.16 -11.29
C VAL A 230 3.29 1.22 -10.94
N SER A 231 4.13 1.11 -11.97
CA SER A 231 5.58 1.19 -11.83
C SER A 231 6.07 2.64 -11.84
N ASN A 232 7.35 2.83 -11.48
CA ASN A 232 8.05 4.12 -11.55
C ASN A 232 8.14 4.72 -12.96
N LYS A 233 8.01 3.89 -14.01
CA LYS A 233 7.90 4.33 -15.40
C LYS A 233 6.47 4.70 -15.78
N ARG A 234 5.53 4.71 -14.82
CA ARG A 234 4.10 4.89 -15.03
C ARG A 234 3.54 3.85 -15.99
N GLU A 235 4.05 2.63 -15.90
CA GLU A 235 3.49 1.48 -16.61
C GLU A 235 2.55 0.73 -15.66
N LEU A 236 1.35 0.43 -16.13
CA LEU A 236 0.37 -0.36 -15.40
C LEU A 236 0.62 -1.84 -15.69
N HIS A 237 0.92 -2.58 -14.64
CA HIS A 237 1.01 -4.03 -14.64
C HIS A 237 -0.24 -4.58 -13.99
N VAL A 238 -0.87 -5.54 -14.65
CA VAL A 238 -2.03 -6.26 -14.12
C VAL A 238 -1.69 -7.74 -14.10
N THR A 239 -2.18 -8.41 -13.08
CA THR A 239 -2.14 -9.87 -12.95
C THR A 239 -3.53 -10.35 -12.58
N TYR A 240 -3.85 -11.55 -13.08
CA TYR A 240 -5.09 -12.27 -12.81
C TYR A 240 -4.81 -13.57 -12.05
N ASP A 241 -3.59 -13.72 -11.53
CA ASP A 241 -3.11 -14.95 -10.89
C ASP A 241 -2.09 -14.66 -9.79
N ASN A 242 -2.26 -13.54 -9.08
CA ASN A 242 -1.39 -13.12 -7.97
C ASN A 242 0.09 -13.02 -8.36
N PHE A 243 0.38 -12.52 -9.56
CA PHE A 243 1.73 -12.34 -10.11
C PHE A 243 2.48 -13.65 -10.40
N ILE A 244 1.78 -14.72 -10.77
CA ILE A 244 2.43 -15.86 -11.45
C ILE A 244 2.81 -15.39 -12.86
N HIS A 245 1.90 -14.71 -13.53
CA HIS A 245 2.15 -13.99 -14.78
C HIS A 245 1.88 -12.50 -14.56
N THR A 246 2.74 -11.67 -15.14
CA THR A 246 2.56 -10.21 -15.11
C THR A 246 3.13 -9.59 -16.38
N LYS A 247 2.40 -8.62 -16.92
CA LYS A 247 2.78 -7.87 -18.11
C LYS A 247 2.29 -6.43 -17.96
N ALA A 248 3.09 -5.49 -18.47
CA ALA A 248 2.63 -4.12 -18.63
C ALA A 248 1.56 -4.05 -19.73
N ILE A 249 0.39 -3.51 -19.40
CA ILE A 249 -0.75 -3.39 -20.33
C ILE A 249 -1.00 -1.94 -20.78
N GLN A 250 -0.51 -0.95 -20.02
CA GLN A 250 -0.65 0.47 -20.37
C GLN A 250 0.54 1.30 -19.88
N LYS A 251 0.85 2.39 -20.58
CA LYS A 251 1.91 3.35 -20.23
C LYS A 251 1.32 4.71 -19.88
N LYS A 252 2.16 5.58 -19.28
CA LYS A 252 1.78 6.95 -18.91
C LYS A 252 0.56 7.01 -17.97
N VAL A 253 0.49 6.03 -17.07
CA VAL A 253 -0.61 5.86 -16.12
C VAL A 253 -0.43 6.79 -14.92
N HIS A 254 -1.45 7.58 -14.61
CA HIS A 254 -1.50 8.44 -13.43
C HIS A 254 -2.23 7.79 -12.27
N ALA A 255 -3.33 7.11 -12.55
CA ALA A 255 -4.18 6.47 -11.55
C ALA A 255 -4.89 5.28 -12.17
N VAL A 256 -5.20 4.29 -11.34
CA VAL A 256 -5.92 3.08 -11.71
C VAL A 256 -6.95 2.75 -10.64
N LYS A 257 -8.14 2.31 -11.05
CA LYS A 257 -9.19 1.78 -10.17
C LYS A 257 -9.99 0.68 -10.85
N TRP A 258 -10.23 -0.41 -10.13
CA TRP A 258 -11.16 -1.44 -10.54
C TRP A 258 -12.59 -0.90 -10.55
N GLY A 259 -13.41 -1.39 -11.47
CA GLY A 259 -14.86 -1.23 -11.38
C GLY A 259 -15.46 -2.08 -10.26
N THR A 260 -16.76 -1.93 -10.07
CA THR A 260 -17.47 -2.61 -8.98
C THR A 260 -18.79 -3.19 -9.47
N ALA A 261 -19.34 -4.13 -8.70
CA ALA A 261 -20.66 -4.68 -8.96
C ALA A 261 -21.76 -3.60 -8.99
N GLU A 262 -21.64 -2.54 -8.19
CA GLU A 262 -22.61 -1.43 -8.20
C GLU A 262 -22.59 -0.66 -9.52
N SER A 263 -21.44 -0.57 -10.19
CA SER A 263 -21.32 0.02 -11.53
C SER A 263 -21.55 -0.98 -12.66
N LYS A 264 -21.81 -2.27 -12.35
CA LYS A 264 -21.91 -3.38 -13.31
C LYS A 264 -20.70 -3.43 -14.24
N SER A 265 -19.52 -3.25 -13.64
CA SER A 265 -18.26 -3.18 -14.35
C SER A 265 -17.12 -3.78 -13.52
N GLU A 266 -17.44 -4.80 -12.74
CA GLU A 266 -16.47 -5.60 -11.98
C GLU A 266 -15.34 -6.12 -12.87
N GLU A 267 -15.61 -6.47 -14.13
CA GLU A 267 -14.56 -6.90 -15.06
C GLU A 267 -13.79 -5.74 -15.73
N CYS A 268 -14.02 -4.50 -15.30
CA CYS A 268 -13.39 -3.32 -15.89
C CYS A 268 -12.30 -2.72 -15.01
N LEU A 269 -11.27 -2.18 -15.68
CA LEU A 269 -10.21 -1.39 -15.06
C LEU A 269 -10.21 0.02 -15.67
N TYR A 270 -10.44 1.02 -14.81
CA TYR A 270 -10.42 2.43 -15.18
C TYR A 270 -9.02 3.00 -14.98
N VAL A 271 -8.43 3.53 -16.03
CA VAL A 271 -7.05 4.00 -16.05
C VAL A 271 -7.00 5.44 -16.52
N THR A 272 -6.49 6.34 -15.68
CA THR A 272 -6.23 7.72 -16.10
C THR A 272 -4.83 7.80 -16.70
N VAL A 273 -4.73 8.23 -17.96
CA VAL A 273 -3.46 8.35 -18.70
C VAL A 273 -3.18 9.80 -19.11
N GLY A 274 -1.91 10.16 -19.22
CA GLY A 274 -1.49 11.51 -19.61
C GLY A 274 0.02 11.72 -19.57
N GLU A 275 0.48 12.82 -20.16
CA GLU A 275 1.88 13.21 -20.04
C GLU A 275 2.20 13.57 -18.58
N PHE A 276 3.04 12.76 -17.94
CA PHE A 276 3.52 13.06 -16.60
C PHE A 276 4.58 14.17 -16.68
N ALA A 277 4.13 15.41 -16.57
CA ALA A 277 5.01 16.51 -16.21
C ALA A 277 5.17 16.49 -14.69
N ASN A 278 6.37 16.13 -14.19
CA ASN A 278 6.65 16.26 -12.77
C ASN A 278 6.48 17.74 -12.38
N PRO A 279 5.50 18.09 -11.53
CA PRO A 279 5.18 19.49 -11.24
C PRO A 279 6.35 20.24 -10.59
N PHE A 280 7.27 19.52 -9.94
CA PHE A 280 8.45 20.11 -9.33
C PHE A 280 9.57 20.41 -10.34
N LEU A 281 9.67 19.65 -11.43
CA LEU A 281 10.68 19.88 -12.47
C LEU A 281 10.25 20.98 -13.46
N THR A 282 8.95 21.22 -13.62
CA THR A 282 8.45 22.31 -14.46
C THR A 282 8.67 23.71 -13.88
N LEU A 283 9.01 23.83 -12.59
CA LEU A 283 9.24 25.12 -11.92
C LEU A 283 10.69 25.63 -12.03
N LEU A 284 11.64 24.78 -12.48
CA LEU A 284 13.07 25.10 -12.53
C LEU A 284 13.58 25.38 -13.96
N GLY A 285 12.69 25.45 -14.95
CA GLY A 285 13.00 25.68 -16.36
C GLY A 285 12.44 26.98 -16.91
#